data_AF-A0A960PPX2-F1
#
_entry.id   AF-A0A960PPX2-F1
#
_cell.length_a   1.000
_cell.length_b   1.000
_cell.length_c   1.000
_cell.angle_alpha   90.00
_cell.angle_beta   90.00
_cell.angle_gamma   90.00
#
_symmetry.space_group_name_H-M   'P 1'
#
loop_
_entity.id
_entity.type
_entity.pdbx_description
1 polymer ?
#
loop_
_entity_poly.entity_id
_entity_poly.type
_entity_poly.pdbx_seq_one_letter_code
_entity_poly.pdbx_strand_id
1 'polypeptide(L)'
;MKQLIELGKEKGYLLFDEIYELLPEEIVAHPDELGEVYARLQVLQILVIDRPERYQNRDEFESPVGEFDKKDDDTPEFTLSAHEKTNDPVRMYLREMGTVPLLDRDGEVEIAQRIEQGEWTIYEALCNNQLVLRELLRLHELAQKDKTVAQALAAEADEPLDSKAADRIKRNLRLFEQIAANDEMMRNLRKKQKRQKREGERYQEIEREVDRLLAKIAKDIRTIDFSVQTRNQLVNFLKGIDQEFSRHERELRRAQNALRSDKSNPELEAMHKRRIEKYRAKLQEVEERYGTNHAQVAKTIDRIRQGEMACERAKEELIVANLRLVVS
;
A
#
# COMPACT_ATOMS: atom_id res chain seq x y z
N MET A 1 -12.71 -26.28 -26.66
CA MET A 1 -14.04 -25.63 -26.46
C MET A 1 -15.13 -26.56 -25.91
N LYS A 2 -15.56 -27.64 -26.59
CA LYS A 2 -16.64 -28.52 -26.05
C LYS A 2 -16.31 -29.11 -24.67
N GLN A 3 -15.07 -29.58 -24.49
CA GLN A 3 -14.56 -30.10 -23.21
C GLN A 3 -14.52 -29.03 -22.10
N LEU A 4 -14.19 -27.78 -22.43
CA LEU A 4 -14.19 -26.66 -21.48
C LEU A 4 -15.61 -26.37 -20.96
N ILE A 5 -16.61 -26.42 -21.85
CA ILE A 5 -18.01 -26.19 -21.51
C ILE A 5 -18.58 -27.35 -20.67
N GLU A 6 -18.22 -28.60 -20.98
CA GLU A 6 -18.62 -29.75 -20.17
C GLU A 6 -18.03 -29.65 -18.75
N LEU A 7 -16.73 -29.38 -18.62
CA LEU A 7 -16.07 -29.22 -17.33
C LEU A 7 -16.66 -28.05 -16.52
N GLY A 8 -16.92 -26.92 -17.18
CA GLY A 8 -17.51 -25.74 -16.54
C GLY A 8 -18.97 -25.92 -16.16
N LYS A 9 -19.74 -26.74 -16.88
CA LYS A 9 -21.12 -27.11 -16.51
C LYS A 9 -21.16 -28.09 -15.34
N GLU A 10 -20.22 -29.01 -15.24
CA GLU A 10 -20.15 -29.95 -14.11
C GLU A 10 -19.72 -29.25 -12.81
N LYS A 11 -18.74 -28.34 -12.89
CA LYS A 11 -18.21 -27.62 -11.71
C LYS A 11 -18.98 -26.36 -11.34
N GLY A 12 -19.70 -25.73 -12.28
CA GLY A 12 -20.34 -24.42 -12.09
C GLY A 12 -19.35 -23.24 -12.07
N TYR A 13 -18.05 -23.51 -12.17
CA TYR A 13 -16.97 -22.53 -12.27
C TYR A 13 -15.76 -23.11 -13.05
N LEU A 14 -14.91 -22.22 -13.56
CA LEU A 14 -13.63 -22.55 -14.20
C LEU A 14 -12.52 -21.64 -13.66
N LEU A 15 -11.32 -22.17 -13.50
CA LEU A 15 -10.15 -21.36 -13.13
C LEU A 15 -9.50 -20.74 -14.36
N PHE A 16 -8.84 -19.58 -14.21
CA PHE A 16 -8.08 -18.97 -15.31
C PHE A 16 -7.03 -19.93 -15.87
N ASP A 17 -6.26 -20.60 -15.00
CA ASP A 17 -5.23 -21.55 -15.41
C ASP A 17 -5.82 -22.74 -16.20
N GLU A 18 -7.02 -23.23 -15.84
CA GLU A 18 -7.71 -24.31 -16.56
C GLU A 18 -8.16 -23.88 -17.97
N ILE A 19 -8.51 -22.60 -18.15
CA ILE A 19 -8.88 -22.04 -19.46
C ILE A 19 -7.65 -21.96 -20.37
N TYR A 20 -6.50 -21.57 -19.84
CA TYR A 20 -5.25 -21.47 -20.59
C TYR A 20 -4.65 -22.83 -20.96
N GLU A 21 -4.84 -23.87 -20.14
CA GLU A 21 -4.36 -25.23 -20.45
C GLU A 21 -5.22 -25.96 -21.50
N LEU A 22 -6.52 -25.66 -21.57
CA LEU A 22 -7.48 -26.37 -22.43
C LEU A 22 -7.77 -25.67 -23.77
N LEU A 23 -7.27 -24.43 -23.96
CA LEU A 23 -7.38 -23.70 -25.21
C LEU A 23 -6.10 -23.86 -26.06
N PRO A 24 -6.21 -23.99 -27.39
CA PRO A 24 -5.06 -23.92 -28.29
C PRO A 24 -4.30 -22.60 -28.13
N GLU A 25 -2.96 -22.65 -28.22
CA GLU A 25 -2.08 -21.47 -28.08
C GLU A 25 -2.42 -20.34 -29.07
N GLU A 26 -2.99 -20.68 -30.23
CA GLU A 26 -3.47 -19.76 -31.26
C GLU A 26 -4.57 -18.82 -30.74
N ILE A 27 -5.48 -19.34 -29.91
CA ILE A 27 -6.60 -18.57 -29.33
C ILE A 27 -6.12 -17.77 -28.11
N VAL A 28 -5.14 -18.31 -27.37
CA VAL A 28 -4.55 -17.65 -26.20
C VAL A 28 -3.70 -16.42 -26.59
N ALA A 29 -3.05 -16.48 -27.76
CA ALA A 29 -2.23 -15.39 -28.28
C ALA A 29 -3.06 -14.20 -28.80
N HIS A 30 -4.35 -14.39 -29.07
CA HIS A 30 -5.25 -13.37 -29.60
C HIS A 30 -6.30 -12.94 -28.55
N PRO A 31 -6.12 -11.78 -27.90
CA PRO A 31 -7.04 -11.28 -26.86
C PRO A 31 -8.50 -11.16 -27.32
N ASP A 32 -8.73 -10.87 -28.61
CA ASP A 32 -10.06 -10.73 -29.19
C ASP A 32 -10.83 -12.06 -29.22
N GLU A 33 -10.14 -13.16 -29.54
CA GLU A 33 -10.73 -14.50 -29.58
C GLU A 33 -10.96 -15.04 -28.17
N LEU A 34 -10.03 -14.75 -27.24
CA LEU A 34 -10.19 -15.07 -25.83
C LEU A 34 -11.40 -14.33 -25.22
N GLY A 35 -11.64 -13.08 -25.63
CA GLY A 35 -12.83 -12.32 -25.28
C GLY A 35 -14.13 -13.00 -25.74
N GLU A 36 -14.15 -13.60 -26.92
CA GLU A 36 -15.32 -14.36 -27.41
C GLU A 36 -15.58 -15.62 -26.57
N VAL A 37 -14.51 -16.29 -26.10
CA VAL A 37 -14.64 -17.45 -25.21
C VAL A 37 -15.25 -17.04 -23.86
N TYR A 38 -14.78 -15.94 -23.26
CA TYR A 38 -15.36 -15.43 -22.01
C TYR A 38 -16.83 -15.03 -22.17
N ALA A 39 -17.18 -14.36 -23.27
CA ALA A 39 -18.57 -14.00 -23.56
C ALA A 39 -19.47 -15.23 -23.67
N ARG A 40 -19.01 -16.32 -24.29
CA ARG A 40 -19.76 -17.59 -24.39
C ARG A 40 -19.89 -18.30 -23.04
N LEU A 41 -18.85 -18.29 -22.20
CA LEU A 41 -18.91 -18.87 -20.85
C LEU A 41 -19.91 -18.12 -19.95
N GLN A 42 -19.99 -16.79 -20.09
CA GLN A 42 -20.93 -15.96 -19.35
C GLN A 42 -22.40 -16.22 -19.76
N VAL A 43 -22.67 -16.42 -21.06
CA VAL A 43 -24.00 -16.84 -21.56
C VAL A 43 -24.43 -18.18 -20.97
N LEU A 44 -23.46 -19.07 -20.70
CA LEU A 44 -23.69 -20.39 -20.11
C LEU A 44 -23.70 -20.38 -18.57
N GLN A 45 -23.64 -19.21 -17.93
CA GLN A 45 -23.59 -19.03 -16.47
C GLN A 45 -22.41 -19.73 -15.77
N ILE A 46 -21.29 -19.91 -16.47
CA ILE A 46 -20.08 -20.50 -15.90
C ILE A 46 -19.18 -19.36 -15.39
N LEU A 47 -18.91 -19.33 -14.09
CA LEU A 47 -18.09 -18.29 -13.46
C LEU A 47 -16.59 -18.57 -13.63
N VAL A 48 -15.81 -17.57 -14.03
CA VAL A 48 -14.35 -17.67 -14.12
C VAL A 48 -13.73 -17.05 -12.87
N ILE A 49 -12.86 -17.81 -12.18
CA ILE A 49 -12.35 -17.45 -10.85
C ILE A 49 -10.82 -17.65 -10.80
N ASP A 50 -10.09 -16.76 -10.14
CA ASP A 50 -8.64 -16.90 -9.94
C ASP A 50 -8.26 -17.92 -8.85
N ARG A 51 -9.15 -18.15 -7.86
CA ARG A 51 -8.91 -19.04 -6.72
C ARG A 51 -10.19 -19.74 -6.28
N PRO A 52 -10.15 -21.05 -5.96
CA PRO A 52 -11.34 -21.85 -5.64
C PRO A 52 -12.08 -21.39 -4.37
N GLU A 53 -11.41 -20.67 -3.47
CA GLU A 53 -11.92 -20.19 -2.19
C GLU A 53 -13.15 -19.26 -2.33
N ARG A 54 -13.31 -18.60 -3.49
CA ARG A 54 -14.44 -17.68 -3.74
C ARG A 54 -15.77 -18.38 -4.00
N TYR A 55 -15.79 -19.66 -4.39
CA TYR A 55 -17.04 -20.38 -4.68
C TYR A 55 -17.59 -21.15 -3.47
N GLN A 56 -16.71 -21.62 -2.57
CA GLN A 56 -17.13 -22.36 -1.37
C GLN A 56 -17.94 -21.52 -0.38
N ASN A 57 -17.88 -20.18 -0.47
CA ASN A 57 -18.59 -19.27 0.43
C ASN A 57 -19.98 -18.84 -0.08
N ARG A 58 -20.51 -19.46 -1.14
CA ARG A 58 -21.82 -19.08 -1.68
C ARG A 58 -23.00 -19.74 -0.96
N ASP A 59 -22.77 -20.84 -0.24
CA ASP A 59 -23.82 -21.55 0.53
C ASP A 59 -24.03 -20.97 1.94
N GLU A 60 -23.24 -19.97 2.36
CA GLU A 60 -23.34 -19.36 3.70
C GLU A 60 -24.02 -17.97 3.71
N PHE A 61 -24.61 -17.56 2.59
CA PHE A 61 -25.33 -16.28 2.43
C PHE A 61 -26.80 -16.43 2.03
N GLU A 62 -27.43 -17.58 2.30
CA GLU A 62 -28.88 -17.69 2.36
C GLU A 62 -29.33 -17.73 3.83
N SER A 63 -29.87 -16.62 4.31
CA SER A 63 -30.79 -16.62 5.43
C SER A 63 -32.11 -15.97 5.02
N PRO A 64 -33.23 -16.44 5.58
CA PRO A 64 -34.51 -16.50 4.90
C PRO A 64 -35.28 -15.19 5.03
N VAL A 65 -35.85 -14.75 3.91
CA VAL A 65 -36.85 -13.69 3.90
C VAL A 65 -38.12 -14.24 4.56
N GLY A 66 -38.35 -13.81 5.79
CA GLY A 66 -39.64 -13.98 6.45
C GLY A 66 -40.71 -13.16 5.75
N GLU A 67 -41.83 -13.79 5.45
CA GLU A 67 -43.06 -13.17 4.99
C GLU A 67 -43.47 -12.02 5.91
N PHE A 68 -43.45 -10.79 5.39
CA PHE A 68 -44.25 -9.70 5.92
C PHE A 68 -45.24 -9.25 4.86
N ASP A 69 -46.49 -9.27 5.30
CA ASP A 69 -47.72 -9.10 4.57
C ASP A 69 -47.83 -7.75 3.85
N LYS A 70 -48.50 -7.76 2.71
CA LYS A 70 -48.71 -6.64 1.81
C LYS A 70 -49.50 -5.52 2.48
N LYS A 71 -49.08 -4.27 2.25
CA LYS A 71 -49.99 -3.12 2.10
C LYS A 71 -49.30 -1.99 1.34
N ASP A 72 -49.76 -1.83 0.10
CA ASP A 72 -49.79 -0.67 -0.79
C ASP A 72 -49.19 0.65 -0.26
N ASP A 73 -48.18 1.19 -0.97
CA ASP A 73 -48.17 2.61 -1.34
C ASP A 73 -47.27 2.87 -2.56
N ASP A 74 -47.75 3.75 -3.43
CA ASP A 74 -47.34 3.99 -4.81
C ASP A 74 -45.92 4.54 -4.97
N THR A 75 -45.04 3.80 -5.67
CA THR A 75 -43.89 4.38 -6.39
C THR A 75 -43.86 3.80 -7.81
N PRO A 76 -43.78 4.63 -8.88
CA PRO A 76 -43.75 4.10 -10.23
C PRO A 76 -42.40 3.42 -10.47
N GLU A 77 -42.41 2.10 -10.37
CA GLU A 77 -41.35 1.21 -10.80
C GLU A 77 -41.18 1.37 -12.32
N PHE A 78 -40.14 2.09 -12.74
CA PHE A 78 -39.73 2.12 -14.15
C PHE A 78 -39.11 0.77 -14.51
N THR A 79 -39.97 -0.24 -14.72
CA THR A 79 -39.57 -1.51 -15.35
C THR A 79 -39.34 -1.25 -16.85
N LEU A 80 -38.15 -0.75 -17.20
CA LEU A 80 -37.71 -0.73 -18.59
C LEU A 80 -37.33 -2.16 -19.00
N SER A 81 -38.33 -2.84 -19.57
CA SER A 81 -38.28 -4.08 -20.33
C SER A 81 -36.95 -4.31 -21.06
N ALA A 82 -36.21 -5.32 -20.61
CA ALA A 82 -35.41 -6.37 -21.30
C ALA A 82 -34.97 -6.24 -22.79
N HIS A 83 -34.85 -5.05 -23.39
CA HIS A 83 -34.56 -4.87 -24.82
C HIS A 83 -33.64 -3.69 -25.13
N GLU A 84 -32.50 -3.51 -24.44
CA GLU A 84 -31.51 -2.52 -24.87
C GLU A 84 -30.07 -3.04 -24.70
N LYS A 85 -29.65 -3.89 -25.64
CA LYS A 85 -28.22 -4.16 -25.95
C LYS A 85 -27.63 -2.98 -26.73
N THR A 86 -27.73 -1.76 -26.22
CA THR A 86 -27.01 -0.61 -26.75
C THR A 86 -25.79 -0.36 -25.88
N ASN A 87 -24.60 -0.56 -26.44
CA ASN A 87 -23.32 -0.07 -25.92
C ASN A 87 -23.27 1.46 -26.02
N ASP A 88 -24.28 2.15 -25.50
CA ASP A 88 -24.27 3.60 -25.38
C ASP A 88 -23.46 3.95 -24.12
N PRO A 89 -22.27 4.55 -24.26
CA PRO A 89 -21.42 4.91 -23.12
C PRO A 89 -22.16 5.80 -22.11
N VAL A 90 -23.10 6.63 -22.57
CA VAL A 90 -23.89 7.52 -21.71
C VAL A 90 -24.88 6.73 -20.87
N ARG A 91 -25.57 5.73 -21.46
CA ARG A 91 -26.48 4.85 -20.70
C ARG A 91 -25.74 3.91 -19.76
N MET A 92 -24.57 3.44 -20.16
CA MET A 92 -23.69 2.65 -19.30
C MET A 92 -23.29 3.46 -18.05
N TYR A 93 -22.84 4.70 -18.26
CA TYR A 93 -22.49 5.63 -17.19
C TYR A 93 -23.69 5.97 -16.29
N LEU A 94 -24.87 6.29 -16.85
CA LEU A 94 -26.08 6.57 -16.07
C LEU A 94 -26.56 5.37 -15.24
N ARG A 95 -26.42 4.15 -15.77
CA ARG A 95 -26.71 2.92 -15.02
C ARG A 95 -25.73 2.76 -13.87
N GLU A 96 -24.43 2.97 -14.12
CA GLU A 96 -23.37 2.84 -13.11
C GLU A 96 -23.53 3.91 -12.01
N MET A 97 -23.80 5.17 -12.37
CA MET A 97 -24.14 6.24 -11.42
C MET A 97 -25.45 5.99 -10.66
N GLY A 98 -26.44 5.36 -11.29
CA GLY A 98 -27.73 5.05 -10.68
C GLY A 98 -27.67 3.98 -9.60
N THR A 99 -26.60 3.17 -9.56
CA THR A 99 -26.38 2.15 -8.52
C THR A 99 -25.80 2.70 -7.22
N VAL A 100 -25.20 3.89 -7.24
CA VAL A 100 -24.56 4.48 -6.06
C VAL A 100 -25.49 5.52 -5.42
N PRO A 101 -25.85 5.36 -4.14
CA PRO A 101 -26.67 6.35 -3.44
C PRO A 101 -25.92 7.68 -3.34
N LEU A 102 -26.66 8.79 -3.39
CA LEU A 102 -26.10 10.11 -3.10
C LEU A 102 -25.57 10.12 -1.67
N LEU A 103 -24.36 10.65 -1.48
CA LEU A 103 -23.83 10.85 -0.14
C LEU A 103 -24.61 11.95 0.56
N ASP A 104 -24.95 11.71 1.81
CA ASP A 104 -25.38 12.76 2.73
C ASP A 104 -24.17 13.50 3.29
N ARG A 105 -24.43 14.63 3.95
CA ARG A 105 -23.37 15.44 4.57
C ARG A 105 -22.59 14.63 5.61
N ASP A 106 -23.26 13.73 6.32
CA ASP A 106 -22.62 12.90 7.35
C ASP A 106 -21.72 11.82 6.73
N GLY A 107 -22.14 11.21 5.61
CA GLY A 107 -21.32 10.31 4.81
C GLY A 107 -20.09 11.00 4.19
N GLU A 108 -20.22 12.24 3.72
CA GLU A 108 -19.06 13.03 3.25
C GLU A 108 -18.03 13.23 4.37
N VAL A 109 -18.50 13.52 5.58
CA VAL A 109 -17.64 13.69 6.76
C VAL A 109 -16.99 12.36 7.15
N GLU A 110 -17.71 11.24 7.10
CA GLU A 110 -17.15 9.91 7.39
C GLU A 110 -16.03 9.54 6.40
N ILE A 111 -16.25 9.77 5.10
CA ILE A 111 -15.22 9.53 4.09
C ILE A 111 -14.01 10.44 4.30
N ALA A 112 -14.22 11.72 4.63
CA ALA A 112 -13.13 12.64 4.96
C ALA A 112 -12.32 12.16 6.16
N GLN A 113 -12.98 11.69 7.22
CA GLN A 113 -12.31 11.12 8.40
C GLN A 113 -11.52 9.86 8.04
N ARG A 114 -12.03 8.99 7.16
CA ARG A 114 -11.30 7.80 6.68
C ARG A 114 -10.04 8.18 5.88
N ILE A 115 -10.11 9.22 5.04
CA ILE A 115 -8.94 9.76 4.33
C ILE A 115 -7.92 10.29 5.33
N GLU A 116 -8.35 11.09 6.32
CA GLU A 116 -7.47 11.64 7.35
C GLU A 116 -6.79 10.55 8.18
N GLN A 117 -7.52 9.50 8.56
CA GLN A 117 -6.97 8.35 9.29
C GLN A 117 -5.94 7.56 8.46
N GLY A 118 -6.16 7.40 7.15
CA GLY A 118 -5.20 6.77 6.26
C GLY A 118 -3.90 7.59 6.14
N GLU A 119 -4.03 8.91 5.95
CA GLU A 119 -2.91 9.85 5.92
C GLU A 119 -2.15 9.84 7.26
N TRP A 120 -2.87 9.79 8.38
CA TRP A 120 -2.29 9.68 9.70
C TRP A 120 -1.52 8.38 9.90
N THR A 121 -2.03 7.25 9.37
CA THR A 121 -1.35 5.95 9.42
C THR A 121 -0.02 5.99 8.67
N ILE A 122 0.00 6.61 7.49
CA ILE A 122 1.23 6.83 6.71
C ILE A 122 2.21 7.70 7.52
N TYR A 123 1.71 8.82 8.05
CA TYR A 123 2.51 9.76 8.82
C TYR A 123 3.12 9.12 10.08
N GLU A 124 2.34 8.33 10.81
CA GLU A 124 2.81 7.60 11.98
C GLU A 124 3.92 6.60 11.61
N ALA A 125 3.76 5.87 10.50
CA ALA A 125 4.77 4.92 10.03
C ALA A 125 6.09 5.62 9.68
N LEU A 126 6.03 6.81 9.07
CA LEU A 126 7.21 7.63 8.77
C LEU A 126 7.90 8.11 10.05
N CYS A 127 7.15 8.67 11.00
CA CYS A 127 7.71 9.28 12.21
C CYS A 127 8.42 8.26 13.13
N ASN A 128 7.98 7.01 13.11
CA ASN A 128 8.57 5.94 13.92
C ASN A 128 9.83 5.33 13.29
N ASN A 129 10.17 5.65 12.04
CA ASN A 129 11.29 5.05 11.33
C ASN A 129 12.58 5.87 11.50
N GLN A 130 13.66 5.22 11.98
CA GLN A 130 14.95 5.88 12.22
C GLN A 130 15.61 6.42 10.93
N LEU A 131 15.37 5.80 9.77
CA LEU A 131 15.93 6.28 8.50
C LEU A 131 15.28 7.60 8.08
N VAL A 132 13.97 7.72 8.28
CA VAL A 132 13.23 8.96 8.04
C VAL A 132 13.74 10.06 8.94
N LEU A 133 13.98 9.79 10.23
CA LEU A 133 14.59 10.75 11.14
C LEU A 133 15.96 11.25 10.64
N ARG A 134 16.82 10.35 10.15
CA ARG A 134 18.14 10.75 9.61
C ARG A 134 17.99 11.64 8.37
N GLU A 135 17.09 11.29 7.46
CA GLU A 135 16.85 12.10 6.27
C GLU A 135 16.22 13.46 6.63
N LEU A 136 15.30 13.49 7.59
CA LEU A 136 14.73 14.73 8.14
C LEU A 136 15.80 15.65 8.75
N LEU A 137 16.72 15.10 9.54
CA LEU A 137 17.84 15.88 10.10
C LEU A 137 18.77 16.40 9.00
N ARG A 138 19.02 15.60 7.95
CA ARG A 138 19.79 16.05 6.77
C ARG A 138 19.08 17.17 6.01
N LEU A 139 17.77 17.03 5.76
CA LEU A 139 16.96 18.08 5.15
C LEU A 139 16.95 19.35 6.00
N HIS A 140 16.95 19.23 7.32
CA HIS A 140 17.08 20.35 8.24
C HIS A 140 18.45 21.06 8.11
N GLU A 141 19.56 20.32 8.07
CA GLU A 141 20.89 20.92 7.85
C GLU A 141 20.96 21.66 6.50
N LEU A 142 20.32 21.13 5.47
CA LEU A 142 20.19 21.81 4.17
C LEU A 142 19.30 23.06 4.28
N ALA A 143 18.19 22.98 5.01
CA ALA A 143 17.28 24.10 5.25
C ALA A 143 17.93 25.26 6.04
N GLN A 144 18.88 24.96 6.93
CA GLN A 144 19.68 26.00 7.60
C GLN A 144 20.58 26.76 6.63
N LYS A 145 21.07 26.10 5.58
CA LYS A 145 21.96 26.69 4.57
C LYS A 145 21.16 27.38 3.44
N ASP A 146 20.08 26.74 2.99
CA ASP A 146 19.23 27.19 1.88
C ASP A 146 17.81 27.51 2.34
N LYS A 147 17.45 28.79 2.22
CA LYS A 147 16.11 29.29 2.56
C LYS A 147 15.00 28.68 1.70
N THR A 148 15.30 28.25 0.47
CA THR A 148 14.35 27.61 -0.45
C THR A 148 13.93 26.22 0.05
N VAL A 149 14.86 25.46 0.62
CA VAL A 149 14.57 24.14 1.22
C VAL A 149 13.76 24.30 2.50
N ALA A 150 14.08 25.32 3.31
CA ALA A 150 13.28 25.67 4.50
C ALA A 150 11.83 26.04 4.13
N GLN A 151 11.65 26.74 3.02
CA GLN A 151 10.33 27.05 2.48
C GLN A 151 9.62 25.79 1.98
N ALA A 152 10.29 24.91 1.23
CA ALA A 152 9.68 23.67 0.72
C ALA A 152 9.23 22.70 1.83
N LEU A 153 9.93 22.67 2.96
CA LEU A 153 9.57 21.88 4.14
C LEU A 153 8.28 22.33 4.82
N ALA A 154 7.94 23.62 4.73
CA ALA A 154 6.84 24.24 5.45
C ALA A 154 5.71 24.78 4.57
N ALA A 155 5.97 25.01 3.28
CA ALA A 155 4.98 25.53 2.35
C ALA A 155 4.05 24.41 1.92
N GLU A 156 2.78 24.54 2.27
CA GLU A 156 1.70 23.89 1.54
C GLU A 156 1.47 24.64 0.23
N ALA A 157 1.09 23.92 -0.83
CA ALA A 157 1.13 24.40 -2.20
C ALA A 157 0.24 25.63 -2.50
N ASP A 158 -0.60 26.08 -1.55
CA ASP A 158 -1.59 27.16 -1.74
C ASP A 158 -1.61 28.25 -0.65
N GLU A 159 -0.75 28.22 0.38
CA GLU A 159 -0.67 29.34 1.35
C GLU A 159 0.35 30.40 0.89
N PRO A 160 -0.04 31.69 0.74
CA PRO A 160 0.93 32.75 0.53
C PRO A 160 1.92 32.78 1.70
N LEU A 161 3.17 33.16 1.42
CA LEU A 161 4.25 33.31 2.41
C LEU A 161 3.92 34.45 3.40
N ASP A 162 3.01 34.19 4.33
CA ASP A 162 2.56 35.10 5.38
C ASP A 162 3.53 35.04 6.58
N SER A 163 3.45 36.02 7.48
CA SER A 163 4.20 36.05 8.74
C SER A 163 4.05 34.73 9.53
N LYS A 164 2.89 34.08 9.43
CA LYS A 164 2.61 32.77 10.04
C LYS A 164 3.46 31.64 9.49
N ALA A 165 3.77 31.63 8.19
CA ALA A 165 4.63 30.61 7.57
C ALA A 165 6.08 30.75 8.07
N ALA A 166 6.57 31.99 8.20
CA ALA A 166 7.89 32.25 8.79
C ALA A 166 7.98 31.80 10.26
N ASP A 167 6.91 31.97 11.04
CA ASP A 167 6.87 31.51 12.43
C ASP A 167 6.71 29.98 12.55
N ARG A 168 6.00 29.33 11.62
CA ARG A 168 5.99 27.86 11.48
C ARG A 168 7.40 27.34 11.21
N ILE A 169 8.12 27.92 10.25
CA ILE A 169 9.50 27.53 9.93
C ILE A 169 10.40 27.69 11.16
N LYS A 170 10.36 28.82 11.86
CA LYS A 170 11.16 29.03 13.09
C LYS A 170 10.83 28.02 14.19
N ARG A 171 9.55 27.70 14.40
CA ARG A 171 9.14 26.67 15.37
C ARG A 171 9.67 25.29 14.96
N ASN A 172 9.51 24.92 13.70
CA ASN A 172 10.00 23.64 13.17
C ASN A 172 11.52 23.54 13.33
N LEU A 173 12.27 24.61 13.04
CA LEU A 173 13.73 24.64 13.23
C LEU A 173 14.14 24.37 14.68
N ARG A 174 13.47 24.97 15.67
CA ARG A 174 13.73 24.71 17.10
C ARG A 174 13.41 23.26 17.50
N LEU A 175 12.32 22.70 16.96
CA LEU A 175 11.97 21.30 17.20
C LEU A 175 13.03 20.37 16.60
N PHE A 176 13.54 20.68 15.40
CA PHE A 176 14.63 19.93 14.79
C PHE A 176 15.93 19.97 15.61
N GLU A 177 16.29 21.11 16.21
CA GLU A 177 17.43 21.19 17.13
C GLU A 177 17.24 20.28 18.35
N GLN A 178 16.04 20.23 18.92
CA GLN A 178 15.73 19.34 20.04
C GLN A 178 15.78 17.86 19.63
N ILE A 179 15.24 17.54 18.46
CA ILE A 179 15.27 16.20 17.88
C ILE A 179 16.72 15.77 17.62
N ALA A 180 17.56 16.65 17.07
CA ALA A 180 18.98 16.40 16.85
C ALA A 180 19.72 16.10 18.15
N ALA A 181 19.48 16.89 19.20
CA ALA A 181 20.07 16.67 20.52
C ALA A 181 19.63 15.34 21.15
N ASN A 182 18.33 15.01 21.08
CA ASN A 182 17.80 13.75 21.57
C ASN A 182 18.37 12.55 20.78
N ASP A 183 18.53 12.67 19.47
CA ASP A 183 19.13 11.63 18.62
C ASP A 183 20.62 11.43 18.96
N GLU A 184 21.37 12.50 19.23
CA GLU A 184 22.76 12.40 19.69
C GLU A 184 22.87 11.66 21.04
N MET A 185 22.01 12.01 22.00
CA MET A 185 21.92 11.29 23.28
C MET A 185 21.61 9.80 23.06
N MET A 186 20.65 9.48 22.18
CA MET A 186 20.30 8.11 21.84
C MET A 186 21.50 7.36 21.23
N ARG A 187 22.25 7.97 20.31
CA ARG A 187 23.47 7.37 19.72
C ARG A 187 24.53 7.09 20.79
N ASN A 188 24.72 8.01 21.74
CA ASN A 188 25.68 7.85 22.82
C ASN A 188 25.27 6.73 23.79
N LEU A 189 23.98 6.60 24.10
CA LEU A 189 23.42 5.49 24.87
C LEU A 189 23.61 4.16 24.14
N ARG A 190 23.31 4.08 22.84
CA ARG A 190 23.55 2.88 22.02
C ARG A 190 25.03 2.48 21.96
N LYS A 191 25.96 3.45 21.94
CA LYS A 191 27.41 3.16 22.04
C LYS A 191 27.79 2.58 23.40
N LYS A 192 27.22 3.09 24.50
CA LYS A 192 27.42 2.54 25.85
C LYS A 192 26.81 1.14 25.97
N GLN A 193 25.64 0.92 25.36
CA GLN A 193 24.96 -0.38 25.29
C GLN A 193 25.82 -1.46 24.66
N LYS A 194 26.53 -1.15 23.54
CA LYS A 194 27.46 -2.09 22.88
C LYS A 194 28.62 -2.55 23.78
N ARG A 195 28.95 -1.80 24.83
CA ARG A 195 30.03 -2.14 25.79
C ARG A 195 29.52 -2.97 26.97
N GLN A 196 28.21 -3.09 27.16
CA GLN A 196 27.58 -3.82 28.27
C GLN A 196 27.14 -5.21 27.82
N LYS A 197 27.08 -6.17 28.77
CA LYS A 197 26.50 -7.49 28.51
C LYS A 197 24.98 -7.37 28.36
N ARG A 198 24.40 -8.07 27.37
CA ARG A 198 22.96 -8.01 27.04
C ARG A 198 22.02 -8.36 28.20
N GLU A 199 22.47 -9.19 29.15
CA GLU A 199 21.68 -9.63 30.31
C GLU A 199 21.89 -8.78 31.58
N GLY A 200 22.72 -7.74 31.54
CA GLY A 200 22.95 -6.89 32.71
C GLY A 200 21.78 -5.94 32.98
N GLU A 201 21.48 -5.65 34.25
CA GLU A 201 20.49 -4.62 34.64
C GLU A 201 20.76 -3.28 33.96
N ARG A 202 22.02 -2.89 33.87
CA ARG A 202 22.47 -1.67 33.15
C ARG A 202 22.14 -1.69 31.65
N TYR A 203 22.09 -2.85 31.01
CA TYR A 203 21.70 -2.95 29.60
C TYR A 203 20.20 -2.67 29.45
N GLN A 204 19.37 -3.24 30.33
CA GLN A 204 17.93 -3.02 30.33
C GLN A 204 17.56 -1.58 30.70
N GLU A 205 18.28 -0.95 31.63
CA GLU A 205 18.11 0.48 31.95
C GLU A 205 18.38 1.36 30.73
N ILE A 206 19.49 1.12 30.02
CA ILE A 206 19.85 1.86 28.81
C ILE A 206 18.81 1.61 27.70
N GLU A 207 18.31 0.38 27.55
CA GLU A 207 17.28 0.05 26.57
C GLU A 207 15.97 0.80 26.84
N ARG A 208 15.50 0.82 28.10
CA ARG A 208 14.33 1.61 28.51
C ARG A 208 14.53 3.11 28.27
N GLU A 209 15.73 3.63 28.50
CA GLU A 209 16.06 5.03 28.25
C GLU A 209 16.04 5.35 26.75
N VAL A 210 16.59 4.47 25.92
CA VAL A 210 16.53 4.57 24.45
C VAL A 210 15.09 4.54 23.95
N ASP A 211 14.25 3.66 24.48
CA ASP A 211 12.83 3.58 24.10
C ASP A 211 12.07 4.85 24.50
N ARG A 212 12.35 5.42 25.68
CA ARG A 212 11.78 6.72 26.10
C ARG A 212 12.19 7.85 25.16
N LEU A 213 13.47 7.90 24.77
CA LEU A 213 13.97 8.90 23.81
C LEU A 213 13.36 8.71 22.42
N LEU A 214 13.22 7.47 21.94
CA LEU A 214 12.53 7.15 20.70
C LEU A 214 11.08 7.64 20.71
N ALA A 215 10.33 7.35 21.78
CA ALA A 215 8.96 7.81 21.94
C ALA A 215 8.87 9.35 21.98
N LYS A 216 9.82 10.01 22.66
CA LYS A 216 9.91 11.47 22.70
C LYS A 216 10.20 12.06 21.33
N ILE A 217 11.20 11.56 20.61
CA ILE A 217 11.53 12.00 19.25
C ILE A 217 10.34 11.78 18.32
N ALA A 218 9.71 10.61 18.36
CA ALA A 218 8.54 10.34 17.54
C ALA A 218 7.39 11.30 17.87
N LYS A 219 7.20 11.69 19.13
CA LYS A 219 6.21 12.70 19.52
C LYS A 219 6.58 14.09 18.99
N ASP A 220 7.84 14.49 19.12
CA ASP A 220 8.33 15.78 18.63
C ASP A 220 8.19 15.87 17.11
N ILE A 221 8.56 14.82 16.36
CA ILE A 221 8.36 14.76 14.90
C ILE A 221 6.87 14.88 14.56
N ARG A 222 5.98 14.19 15.29
CA ARG A 222 4.54 14.25 15.05
C ARG A 222 3.92 15.64 15.26
N THR A 223 4.57 16.50 16.04
CA THR A 223 4.12 17.89 16.21
C THR A 223 4.57 18.81 15.07
N ILE A 224 5.43 18.33 14.18
CA ILE A 224 5.88 19.07 13.02
C ILE A 224 4.88 18.85 11.88
N ASP A 225 4.15 19.91 11.53
CA ASP A 225 3.30 19.94 10.34
C ASP A 225 4.19 19.96 9.08
N PHE A 226 4.42 18.78 8.51
CA PHE A 226 5.10 18.63 7.23
C PHE A 226 4.14 18.85 6.07
N SER A 227 4.61 19.55 5.04
CA SER A 227 3.88 19.65 3.77
C SER A 227 3.64 18.26 3.17
N VAL A 228 2.55 18.12 2.41
CA VAL A 228 2.24 16.88 1.66
C VAL A 228 3.41 16.47 0.76
N GLN A 229 4.10 17.45 0.17
CA GLN A 229 5.25 17.21 -0.68
C GLN A 229 6.42 16.60 0.09
N THR A 230 6.76 17.15 1.26
CA THR A 230 7.79 16.57 2.13
C THR A 230 7.42 15.16 2.57
N ARG A 231 6.16 14.92 2.94
CA ARG A 231 5.70 13.56 3.29
C ARG A 231 5.91 12.58 2.12
N ASN A 232 5.52 12.96 0.91
CA ASN A 232 5.72 12.14 -0.29
C ASN A 232 7.20 11.90 -0.62
N GLN A 233 8.07 12.90 -0.42
CA GLN A 233 9.51 12.74 -0.58
C GLN A 233 10.08 11.69 0.40
N LEU A 234 9.65 11.71 1.66
CA LEU A 234 10.07 10.73 2.67
C LEU A 234 9.55 9.31 2.36
N VAL A 235 8.31 9.20 1.87
CA VAL A 235 7.76 7.93 1.38
C VAL A 235 8.59 7.39 0.22
N ASN A 236 8.91 8.23 -0.77
CA ASN A 236 9.72 7.84 -1.92
C ASN A 236 11.14 7.44 -1.53
N PHE A 237 11.73 8.13 -0.55
CA PHE A 237 13.03 7.76 0.02
C PHE A 237 13.00 6.34 0.62
N LEU A 238 12.00 6.02 1.45
CA LEU A 238 11.85 4.67 2.01
C LEU A 238 11.56 3.63 0.92
N LYS A 239 10.70 3.94 -0.06
CA LYS A 239 10.41 3.06 -1.20
C LYS A 239 11.69 2.79 -2.02
N GLY A 240 12.58 3.76 -2.17
CA GLY A 240 13.88 3.57 -2.83
C GLY A 240 14.79 2.60 -2.08
N ILE A 241 14.86 2.70 -0.75
CA ILE A 241 15.63 1.78 0.09
C ILE A 241 15.05 0.36 0.02
N ASP A 242 13.72 0.22 0.11
CA ASP A 242 13.02 -1.05 -0.04
C ASP A 242 13.30 -1.71 -1.40
N GLN A 243 13.33 -0.92 -2.48
CA GLN A 243 13.68 -1.41 -3.81
C GLN A 243 15.12 -1.92 -3.91
N GLU A 244 16.09 -1.23 -3.28
CA GLU A 244 17.49 -1.69 -3.21
C GLU A 244 17.59 -3.05 -2.50
N PHE A 245 16.98 -3.19 -1.32
CA PHE A 245 16.94 -4.45 -0.58
C PHE A 245 16.25 -5.56 -1.39
N SER A 246 15.05 -5.28 -1.88
CA SER A 246 14.24 -6.22 -2.65
C SER A 246 14.96 -6.69 -3.92
N ARG A 247 15.75 -5.85 -4.58
CA ARG A 247 16.57 -6.25 -5.74
C ARG A 247 17.58 -7.32 -5.35
N HIS A 248 18.31 -7.12 -4.25
CA HIS A 248 19.33 -8.07 -3.81
C HIS A 248 18.72 -9.36 -3.25
N GLU A 249 17.59 -9.30 -2.56
CA GLU A 249 16.86 -10.48 -2.10
C GLU A 249 16.28 -11.31 -3.25
N ARG A 250 15.69 -10.68 -4.27
CA ARG A 250 15.19 -11.43 -5.45
C ARG A 250 16.30 -12.20 -6.14
N GLU A 251 17.47 -11.57 -6.29
CA GLU A 251 18.63 -12.21 -6.88
C GLU A 251 19.19 -13.34 -6.01
N LEU A 252 19.21 -13.16 -4.68
CA LEU A 252 19.56 -14.20 -3.73
C LEU A 252 18.60 -15.40 -3.83
N ARG A 253 17.27 -15.14 -3.87
CA ARG A 253 16.23 -16.17 -3.98
C ARG A 253 16.34 -16.92 -5.31
N ARG A 254 16.61 -16.22 -6.42
CA ARG A 254 16.86 -16.83 -7.73
C ARG A 254 18.06 -17.78 -7.68
N ALA A 255 19.18 -17.34 -7.10
CA ALA A 255 20.38 -18.17 -6.96
C ALA A 255 20.14 -19.39 -6.04
N GLN A 256 19.37 -19.22 -4.97
CA GLN A 256 18.97 -20.33 -4.08
C GLN A 256 18.06 -21.34 -4.77
N ASN A 257 17.09 -20.89 -5.56
CA ASN A 257 16.21 -21.77 -6.31
C ASN A 257 16.99 -22.53 -7.39
N ALA A 258 17.89 -21.86 -8.13
CA ALA A 258 18.74 -22.50 -9.12
C ALA A 258 19.68 -23.55 -8.48
N LEU A 259 20.23 -23.26 -7.30
CA LEU A 259 21.01 -24.24 -6.53
C LEU A 259 20.18 -25.48 -6.13
N ARG A 260 18.87 -25.32 -5.88
CA ARG A 260 17.98 -26.45 -5.56
C ARG A 260 17.70 -27.32 -6.79
N SER A 261 17.54 -26.70 -7.96
CA SER A 261 17.26 -27.41 -9.23
C SER A 261 18.50 -28.10 -9.81
N ASP A 262 19.66 -27.44 -9.79
CA ASP A 262 20.86 -27.89 -10.50
C ASP A 262 21.83 -28.74 -9.63
N LYS A 263 21.32 -29.37 -8.56
CA LYS A 263 22.15 -30.13 -7.59
C LYS A 263 22.99 -31.26 -8.20
N SER A 264 22.62 -31.73 -9.39
CA SER A 264 23.30 -32.84 -10.06
C SER A 264 24.61 -32.42 -10.76
N ASN A 265 24.86 -31.13 -10.98
CA ASN A 265 26.08 -30.65 -11.66
C ASN A 265 27.01 -29.89 -10.68
N PRO A 266 28.20 -30.43 -10.36
CA PRO A 266 29.15 -29.82 -9.41
C PRO A 266 29.63 -28.41 -9.79
N GLU A 267 29.80 -28.12 -11.08
CA GLU A 267 30.27 -26.80 -11.54
C GLU A 267 29.20 -25.73 -11.37
N LEU A 268 27.94 -26.06 -11.72
CA LEU A 268 26.79 -25.17 -11.53
C LEU A 268 26.50 -24.96 -10.04
N GLU A 269 26.64 -26.00 -9.22
CA GLU A 269 26.50 -25.90 -7.78
C GLU A 269 27.50 -24.90 -7.18
N ALA A 270 28.79 -25.00 -7.56
CA ALA A 270 29.83 -24.09 -7.13
C ALA A 270 29.57 -22.65 -7.61
N MET A 271 29.08 -22.48 -8.85
CA MET A 271 28.70 -21.17 -9.40
C MET A 271 27.54 -20.55 -8.60
N HIS A 272 26.47 -21.30 -8.32
CA HIS A 272 25.31 -20.81 -7.58
C HIS A 272 25.67 -20.48 -6.14
N LYS A 273 26.50 -21.30 -5.47
CA LYS A 273 27.06 -21.00 -4.14
C LYS A 273 27.81 -19.66 -4.11
N ARG A 274 28.70 -19.42 -5.08
CA ARG A 274 29.42 -18.13 -5.22
C ARG A 274 28.45 -16.96 -5.45
N ARG A 275 27.39 -17.14 -6.24
CA ARG A 275 26.36 -16.10 -6.46
C ARG A 275 25.59 -15.80 -5.17
N ILE A 276 25.23 -16.83 -4.40
CA ILE A 276 24.56 -16.68 -3.10
C ILE A 276 25.44 -15.88 -2.13
N GLU A 277 26.72 -16.24 -2.01
CA GLU A 277 27.69 -15.51 -1.17
C GLU A 277 27.82 -14.05 -1.60
N LYS A 278 27.94 -13.79 -2.91
CA LYS A 278 27.98 -12.43 -3.47
C LYS A 278 26.75 -11.60 -3.08
N TYR A 279 25.54 -12.14 -3.23
CA TYR A 279 24.31 -11.39 -2.92
C TYR A 279 24.05 -11.28 -1.41
N ARG A 280 24.48 -12.25 -0.60
CA ARG A 280 24.51 -12.12 0.87
C ARG A 280 25.44 -10.99 1.32
N ALA A 281 26.65 -10.92 0.76
CA ALA A 281 27.58 -9.84 1.07
C ALA A 281 27.02 -8.47 0.67
N LYS A 282 26.36 -8.37 -0.48
CA LYS A 282 25.67 -7.14 -0.91
C LYS A 282 24.51 -6.75 0.02
N LEU A 283 23.70 -7.72 0.44
CA LEU A 283 22.63 -7.45 1.42
C LEU A 283 23.22 -6.93 2.73
N GLN A 284 24.28 -7.56 3.24
CA GLN A 284 24.97 -7.10 4.44
C GLN A 284 25.55 -5.69 4.27
N GLU A 285 26.13 -5.37 3.11
CA GLU A 285 26.62 -4.00 2.82
C GLU A 285 25.48 -2.96 2.89
N VAL A 286 24.31 -3.29 2.36
CA VAL A 286 23.13 -2.42 2.41
C VAL A 286 22.60 -2.32 3.85
N GLU A 287 22.57 -3.42 4.60
CA GLU A 287 22.19 -3.42 6.02
C GLU A 287 23.14 -2.57 6.88
N GLU A 288 24.44 -2.65 6.62
CA GLU A 288 25.46 -1.84 7.31
C GLU A 288 25.35 -0.36 6.95
N ARG A 289 25.13 -0.04 5.66
CA ARG A 289 24.98 1.32 5.17
C ARG A 289 23.81 2.04 5.84
N TYR A 290 22.64 1.40 5.89
CA TYR A 290 21.45 2.02 6.47
C TYR A 290 21.33 1.76 7.97
N GLY A 291 21.98 0.71 8.50
CA GLY A 291 21.89 0.30 9.90
C GLY A 291 20.53 -0.30 10.26
N THR A 292 19.85 -0.91 9.29
CA THR A 292 18.56 -1.59 9.43
C THR A 292 18.55 -2.84 8.57
N ASN A 293 17.71 -3.81 8.91
CA ASN A 293 17.46 -4.96 8.04
C ASN A 293 16.27 -4.71 7.11
N HIS A 294 16.15 -5.52 6.06
CA HIS A 294 15.04 -5.41 5.11
C HIS A 294 13.67 -5.63 5.77
N ALA A 295 13.56 -6.58 6.71
CA ALA A 295 12.29 -6.89 7.37
C ALA A 295 11.69 -5.68 8.12
N GLN A 296 12.53 -4.85 8.75
CA GLN A 296 12.11 -3.62 9.41
C GLN A 296 11.65 -2.54 8.42
N VAL A 297 12.33 -2.42 7.28
CA VAL A 297 11.94 -1.51 6.20
C VAL A 297 10.61 -1.97 5.58
N ALA A 298 10.52 -3.24 5.20
CA ALA A 298 9.32 -3.86 4.64
C ALA A 298 8.10 -3.69 5.55
N LYS A 299 8.25 -3.92 6.87
CA LYS A 299 7.17 -3.69 7.85
C LYS A 299 6.67 -2.23 7.85
N THR A 300 7.58 -1.27 7.66
CA THR A 300 7.21 0.15 7.57
C THR A 300 6.50 0.44 6.25
N ILE A 301 7.01 -0.09 5.14
CA ILE A 301 6.42 0.04 3.80
C ILE A 301 5.03 -0.58 3.74
N ASP A 302 4.81 -1.72 4.38
CA ASP A 302 3.49 -2.37 4.41
C ASP A 302 2.47 -1.52 5.17
N ARG A 303 2.86 -0.88 6.28
CA ARG A 303 1.98 0.09 6.98
C ARG A 303 1.67 1.31 6.12
N ILE A 304 2.66 1.80 5.37
CA ILE A 304 2.46 2.91 4.42
C ILE A 304 1.47 2.47 3.33
N ARG A 305 1.64 1.29 2.72
CA ARG A 305 0.74 0.75 1.70
C ARG A 305 -0.68 0.56 2.22
N GLN A 306 -0.84 0.10 3.45
CA GLN A 306 -2.16 -0.02 4.08
C GLN A 306 -2.85 1.34 4.21
N GLY A 307 -2.12 2.37 4.64
CA GLY A 307 -2.63 3.74 4.68
C GLY A 307 -2.94 4.30 3.28
N GLU A 308 -2.07 4.08 2.30
CA GLU A 308 -2.26 4.50 0.91
C GLU A 308 -3.53 3.86 0.32
N MET A 309 -3.71 2.55 0.48
CA MET A 309 -4.91 1.84 0.02
C MET A 309 -6.19 2.31 0.71
N ALA A 310 -6.14 2.60 2.03
CA ALA A 310 -7.29 3.12 2.76
C ALA A 310 -7.69 4.51 2.25
N CYS A 311 -6.71 5.39 2.03
CA CYS A 311 -6.92 6.70 1.43
C CYS A 311 -7.47 6.60 0.01
N GLU A 312 -6.90 5.74 -0.82
CA GLU A 312 -7.28 5.59 -2.23
C GLU A 312 -8.73 5.10 -2.36
N ARG A 313 -9.10 4.05 -1.61
CA ARG A 313 -10.48 3.56 -1.57
C ARG A 313 -11.48 4.62 -1.11
N ALA A 314 -11.15 5.37 -0.06
CA ALA A 314 -12.01 6.43 0.44
C ALA A 314 -12.13 7.60 -0.57
N LYS A 315 -11.05 7.95 -1.27
CA LYS A 315 -11.07 8.95 -2.35
C LYS A 315 -11.90 8.49 -3.54
N GLU A 316 -11.77 7.23 -3.96
CA GLU A 316 -12.58 6.63 -5.02
C GLU A 316 -14.07 6.68 -4.65
N GLU A 317 -14.42 6.29 -3.43
CA GLU A 317 -15.78 6.36 -2.88
C GLU A 317 -16.33 7.79 -2.93
N LEU A 318 -15.53 8.78 -2.51
CA LEU A 318 -15.88 10.20 -2.59
C LEU A 318 -16.11 10.67 -4.03
N ILE A 319 -15.21 10.29 -4.95
CA ILE A 319 -15.31 10.66 -6.36
C ILE A 319 -16.58 10.09 -6.94
N VAL A 320 -16.83 8.78 -6.77
CA VAL A 320 -18.00 8.10 -7.31
C VAL A 320 -19.30 8.70 -6.77
N ALA A 321 -19.35 9.03 -5.48
CA ALA A 321 -20.52 9.70 -4.90
C ALA A 321 -20.75 11.11 -5.46
N ASN A 322 -19.67 11.85 -5.76
CA ASN A 322 -19.75 13.21 -6.31
C ASN A 322 -19.94 13.26 -7.83
N LEU A 323 -19.71 12.18 -8.58
CA LEU A 323 -19.91 12.16 -10.04
C LEU A 323 -21.34 12.56 -10.42
N ARG A 324 -22.34 12.28 -9.56
CA ARG A 324 -23.75 12.64 -9.77
C ARG A 324 -24.04 14.14 -9.64
N LEU A 325 -23.26 14.88 -8.85
CA LEU A 325 -23.34 16.34 -8.75
C LEU A 325 -22.79 17.06 -10.00
N VAL A 326 -21.85 16.43 -10.73
CA VAL A 326 -21.20 17.03 -11.90
C VAL A 326 -22.07 16.89 -13.16
N VAL A 327 -22.99 15.92 -13.18
CA VAL A 327 -23.85 15.61 -14.33
C VAL A 327 -25.25 16.21 -14.19
N SER A 328 -25.64 16.67 -13.00
CA SER A 328 -26.84 17.50 -12.77
C SER A 328 -26.59 18.96 -13.14
#